data_AF-A0A842N2N8-F1
#
_entry.id   AF-A0A842N2N8-F1
#
_cell.length_a   1.000
_cell.length_b   1.000
_cell.length_c   1.000
_cell.angle_alpha   90.00
_cell.angle_beta   90.00
_cell.angle_gamma   90.00
#
_symmetry.space_group_name_H-M   'P 1'
#
loop_
_entity.id
_entity.type
_entity.pdbx_description
1 polymer ?
#
loop_
_entity_poly.entity_id
_entity_poly.type
_entity_poly.pdbx_seq_one_letter_code
_entity_poly.pdbx_strand_id
1 'polypeptide(L)' 'MSVEVVCGKCGEKISTMKMLKSVKDILKHYNNKCPSCNQTLSTSEFSLDVEEK' A
#
# COMPACT_ATOMS: atom_id res chain seq x y z
N MET A 1 -8.04 -14.22 2.40
CA MET A 1 -6.71 -13.60 2.37
C MET A 1 -6.85 -12.11 2.16
N SER A 2 -6.29 -11.32 3.07
CA SER A 2 -6.22 -9.86 2.99
C SER A 2 -4.76 -9.47 2.97
N VAL A 3 -4.41 -8.52 2.11
CA VAL A 3 -3.04 -8.01 1.98
C VAL A 3 -3.00 -6.64 2.64
N GLU A 4 -1.94 -6.36 3.39
CA GLU A 4 -1.70 -5.05 3.98
C GLU A 4 -0.81 -4.24 3.06
N VAL A 5 -1.20 -3.00 2.79
CA VAL A 5 -0.39 -2.04 2.04
C VAL A 5 0.28 -1.13 3.05
N VAL A 6 1.59 -1.27 3.20
CA VAL A 6 2.41 -0.47 4.11
C VAL A 6 3.31 0.48 3.34
N CYS A 7 3.66 1.61 3.96
CA CYS A 7 4.58 2.56 3.37
C CYS A 7 6.02 2.04 3.53
N GLY A 8 6.72 1.82 2.41
CA GLY A 8 8.12 1.35 2.43
C GLY A 8 9.13 2.31 3.08
N LYS A 9 8.74 3.56 3.39
CA LYS A 9 9.62 4.55 4.03
C LYS A 9 9.41 4.68 5.53
N CYS A 10 8.16 4.86 5.97
CA CYS A 10 7.85 5.08 7.39
C CYS A 10 7.23 3.87 8.07
N GLY A 11 6.94 2.79 7.33
CA GLY A 11 6.28 1.58 7.86
C GLY A 11 4.79 1.75 8.15
N GLU A 12 4.21 2.94 7.93
CA GLU A 12 2.81 3.21 8.22
C GLU A 12 1.89 2.36 7.34
N LYS A 13 0.85 1.79 7.95
CA LYS A 13 -0.21 1.10 7.24
C LYS A 13 -1.08 2.09 6.44
N ILE A 14 -1.02 1.99 5.12
CA ILE A 14 -1.80 2.84 4.21
C ILE A 14 -3.21 2.29 4.07
N SER A 15 -3.34 0.98 3.84
CA SER A 15 -4.65 0.35 3.65
C SER A 15 -4.60 -1.16 3.85
N THR A 16 -5.77 -1.77 4.08
CA THR A 16 -5.94 -3.23 4.04
C THR A 16 -6.82 -3.57 2.86
N MET A 17 -6.36 -4.47 1.99
CA MET A 17 -7.07 -4.83 0.77
C MET A 17 -7.45 -6.30 0.75
N LYS A 18 -8.64 -6.57 0.24
CA LYS A 18 -9.00 -7.93 -0.19
C LYS A 18 -8.34 -8.16 -1.54
N MET A 19 -7.82 -9.37 -1.76
CA MET A 19 -6.99 -9.81 -2.90
C MET A 19 -7.56 -9.52 -4.31
N LEU A 20 -8.82 -9.07 -4.40
CA LEU A 20 -9.53 -8.73 -5.64
C LEU A 20 -9.27 -7.30 -6.16
N LYS A 21 -8.71 -6.39 -5.34
CA LYS A 21 -8.42 -5.01 -5.77
C LYS A 21 -6.97 -4.87 -6.23
N SER A 22 -6.67 -3.97 -7.16
CA SER A 22 -5.29 -3.63 -7.48
C SER A 22 -4.74 -2.64 -6.46
N VAL A 23 -3.47 -2.79 -6.09
CA VAL A 23 -2.75 -1.80 -5.26
C VAL A 23 -2.81 -0.41 -5.88
N LYS A 24 -2.75 -0.33 -7.22
CA LYS A 24 -2.85 0.94 -7.98
C LYS A 24 -4.15 1.69 -7.70
N ASP A 25 -5.27 0.99 -7.59
CA ASP A 25 -6.56 1.63 -7.33
C ASP A 25 -6.64 2.19 -5.90
N ILE A 26 -6.00 1.52 -4.95
CA ILE A 26 -5.92 1.97 -3.56
C ILE A 26 -5.04 3.21 -3.48
N LEU A 27 -3.87 3.19 -4.10
CA LEU A 27 -2.92 4.31 -4.06
C LEU A 27 -3.47 5.59 -4.71
N LYS A 28 -4.31 5.47 -5.75
CA LYS A 28 -5.01 6.61 -6.34
C LYS A 28 -5.87 7.36 -5.33
N HIS A 29 -6.53 6.67 -4.39
CA HIS A 29 -7.32 7.31 -3.33
C HIS A 29 -6.47 8.19 -2.40
N TYR A 30 -5.18 7.87 -2.27
CA TYR A 30 -4.23 8.62 -1.45
C TYR A 30 -3.35 9.56 -2.31
N ASN A 31 -3.75 9.87 -3.55
CA ASN A 31 -2.96 10.68 -4.49
C ASN A 31 -1.52 10.16 -4.69
N ASN A 32 -1.32 8.84 -4.61
CA ASN A 32 -0.01 8.20 -4.60
C ASN A 32 0.94 8.82 -3.55
N LYS A 33 0.43 9.19 -2.38
CA LYS A 33 1.21 9.73 -1.27
C LYS A 33 0.89 9.01 0.03
N CYS A 34 1.90 8.83 0.86
CA CYS A 34 1.70 8.31 2.21
C CYS A 34 0.96 9.37 3.04
N PRO A 35 -0.16 9.03 3.71
CA PRO A 35 -0.87 9.97 4.56
C PRO A 35 -0.08 10.37 5.82
N SER A 36 0.93 9.59 6.21
CA SER A 36 1.75 9.83 7.41
C SER A 36 3.02 10.62 7.10
N CYS A 37 3.83 10.18 6.13
CA CYS A 37 5.12 10.83 5.81
C CYS A 37 5.14 11.64 4.50
N ASN A 38 4.00 11.75 3.81
CA ASN A 38 3.83 12.46 2.53
C ASN A 38 4.74 11.98 1.38
N GLN A 39 5.41 10.84 1.55
CA GLN A 39 6.27 10.23 0.54
C GLN A 39 5.44 9.81 -0.67
N THR A 40 5.95 10.07 -1.87
CA THR A 40 5.36 9.55 -3.10
C THR A 40 5.44 8.03 -3.11
N LEU A 41 4.27 7.41 -3.15
CA LEU A 41 4.04 6.00 -3.22
C LEU A 41 4.10 5.56 -4.68
N SER A 42 5.28 5.19 -5.15
CA SER A 42 5.45 4.61 -6.49
C SER A 42 5.13 3.13 -6.46
N THR A 43 4.28 2.65 -7.38
CA THR A 43 3.96 1.21 -7.51
C THR A 43 5.17 0.34 -7.80
N SER A 44 6.30 0.95 -8.20
CA SER A 44 7.58 0.28 -8.42
C SER A 44 8.36 0.01 -7.12
N GLU A 45 8.01 0.66 -6.01
CA GLU A 45 8.72 0.58 -4.72
C GLU A 45 7.90 -0.09 -3.61
N PHE A 46 6.78 -0.74 -3.94
CA PHE A 46 6.02 -1.52 -2.97
C PHE A 46 6.44 -2.98 -2.98
N SER A 47 6.99 -3.43 -1.86
CA SER A 47 7.01 -4.85 -1.49
C SER A 47 5.61 -5.21 -1.00
N LEU A 48 4.97 -6.17 -1.66
CA LEU A 48 3.73 -6.77 -1.18
C LEU A 48 4.11 -7.99 -0.37
N ASP A 49 4.20 -7.83 0.95
CA ASP A 49 4.28 -8.95 1.86
C ASP A 49 2.90 -9.62 1.91
N VAL A 50 2.75 -10.71 1.15
CA VAL A 50 1.58 -11.57 1.22
C VAL A 50 1.82 -12.55 2.36
N GLU A 51 1.11 -12.36 3.46
CA GLU A 51 1.03 -13.37 4.52
C GLU A 51 0.13 -14.52 4.03
N GLU A 52 0.75 -15.62 3.60
CA GLU A 52 0.08 -16.88 3.34
C GLU A 52 -0.26 -17.55 4.67
N LYS A 53 -1.55 -17.77 4.94
CA LYS A 53 -2.04 -18.58 6.06
C LYS A 53 -2.84 -19.75 5.55
#